data_AF-A0A514WTY0-F1
#
_entry.id   AF-A0A514WTY0-F1
#
_cell.length_a   1.000
_cell.length_b   1.000
_cell.length_c   1.000
_cell.angle_alpha   90.00
_cell.angle_beta   90.00
_cell.angle_gamma   90.00
#
_symmetry.space_group_name_H-M   'P 1'
#
loop_
_entity.id
_entity.type
_entity.pdbx_description
1 polymer ?
#
loop_
_entity_poly.entity_id
_entity_poly.type
_entity_poly.pdbx_seq_one_letter_code
_entity_poly.pdbx_strand_id
1 'polypeptide(L)'
;MKALLAVAVAFLAMNAANANELRKVVDGSGRSCDKASDYGQGMQVQMNKKADALTISLVKCELVNGQGQYVLESAVNSRSFKAINGEMVSESYQGFELLLVDGNSKLLRTIQLNSLEQTSQEVLQLNDLQQGTDLVLRAVKSYKSESGISDNHYVTWGSFRY
;
A
#
# COMPACT_ATOMS: atom_id res chain seq x y z
N MET A 1 -1.47 12.35 50.05
CA MET A 1 -0.59 12.12 48.89
C MET A 1 -0.56 10.63 48.57
N LYS A 2 -1.22 10.21 47.49
CA LYS A 2 -0.79 9.11 46.61
C LYS A 2 -1.62 9.22 45.33
N ALA A 3 -0.89 9.32 44.22
CA ALA A 3 -1.33 9.86 42.96
C ALA A 3 -2.30 8.93 42.21
N LEU A 4 -3.20 9.57 41.47
CA LEU A 4 -3.93 9.01 40.34
C LEU A 4 -2.97 8.31 39.37
N LEU A 5 -3.35 7.13 38.88
CA LEU A 5 -3.06 6.73 37.51
C LEU A 5 -4.35 6.15 36.91
N ALA A 6 -5.23 7.04 36.46
CA ALA A 6 -6.22 6.70 35.47
C ALA A 6 -5.47 6.51 34.16
N VAL A 7 -5.26 5.27 33.74
CA VAL A 7 -4.77 4.98 32.39
C VAL A 7 -5.91 5.32 31.45
N ALA A 8 -5.85 6.54 30.90
CA ALA A 8 -6.66 6.97 29.79
C ALA A 8 -6.33 6.09 28.58
N VAL A 9 -7.10 5.02 28.38
CA VAL A 9 -7.22 4.38 27.07
C VAL A 9 -8.09 5.29 26.24
N ALA A 10 -7.46 6.27 25.58
CA ALA A 10 -8.18 7.14 24.67
C ALA A 10 -7.27 7.57 23.52
N PHE A 11 -7.87 7.49 22.33
CA PHE A 11 -7.48 8.13 21.08
C PHE A 11 -6.49 7.39 20.16
N LEU A 12 -7.01 6.33 19.52
CA LEU A 12 -6.78 6.08 18.08
C LEU A 12 -8.09 6.24 17.28
N ALA A 13 -8.91 7.19 17.69
CA ALA A 13 -10.04 7.67 16.91
C ALA A 13 -9.95 9.19 16.83
N MET A 14 -8.90 9.70 16.17
CA MET A 14 -8.84 11.10 15.79
C MET A 14 -8.54 11.19 14.30
N ASN A 15 -9.57 11.65 13.59
CA ASN A 15 -9.61 12.04 12.19
C ASN A 15 -9.62 10.91 11.14
N ALA A 16 -10.67 10.09 11.18
CA ALA A 16 -11.35 9.74 9.92
C ALA A 16 -12.13 10.97 9.41
N ALA A 17 -11.41 12.07 9.19
CA ALA A 17 -11.90 13.14 8.36
C ALA A 17 -12.03 12.56 6.94
N ASN A 18 -13.00 13.03 6.16
CA ASN A 18 -13.22 12.68 4.75
C ASN A 18 -11.96 12.95 3.92
N ALA A 19 -10.96 12.10 4.04
CA ALA A 19 -9.78 12.13 3.22
C ALA A 19 -10.24 11.58 1.87
N ASN A 20 -10.54 12.49 0.95
CA ASN A 20 -10.73 12.17 -0.47
C ASN A 20 -9.50 11.46 -1.04
N GLU A 21 -8.38 11.47 -0.32
CA GLU A 21 -7.17 10.77 -0.70
C GLU A 21 -6.48 10.18 0.53
N LEU A 22 -6.27 8.86 0.51
CA LEU A 22 -5.42 8.17 1.48
C LEU A 22 -4.17 7.66 0.75
N ARG A 23 -3.01 8.22 1.12
CA ARG A 23 -1.70 7.71 0.69
C ARG A 23 -1.15 6.82 1.79
N LYS A 24 -1.03 5.52 1.55
CA LYS A 24 -0.40 4.58 2.49
C LYS A 24 0.92 4.09 1.91
N VAL A 25 2.01 4.45 2.60
CA VAL A 25 3.36 4.04 2.24
C VAL A 25 3.50 2.54 2.51
N VAL A 26 4.00 1.84 1.50
CA VAL A 26 3.95 0.38 1.30
C VAL A 26 4.99 -0.39 2.09
N ASP A 27 6.03 0.27 2.53
CA ASP A 27 7.00 -0.30 3.44
C ASP A 27 6.80 0.42 4.77
N GLY A 28 6.83 -0.29 5.89
CA GLY A 28 6.70 0.27 7.25
C GLY A 28 7.72 1.36 7.61
N SER A 29 8.52 1.78 6.62
CA SER A 29 9.42 2.91 6.62
C SER A 29 8.74 4.27 6.79
N GLY A 30 7.42 4.41 6.55
CA GLY A 30 6.68 5.66 6.83
C GLY A 30 7.23 6.88 6.07
N ARG A 31 7.84 6.65 4.91
CA ARG A 31 8.65 7.65 4.20
C ARG A 31 7.84 8.41 3.15
N SER A 32 7.72 9.72 3.35
CA SER A 32 7.11 10.64 2.39
C SER A 32 8.03 10.85 1.18
N CYS A 33 7.45 11.01 0.00
CA CYS A 33 8.19 11.36 -1.21
C CYS A 33 8.87 12.75 -1.14
N ASP A 34 8.61 13.54 -0.10
CA ASP A 34 9.23 14.85 0.10
C ASP A 34 10.72 14.77 0.51
N LYS A 35 11.25 13.58 0.82
CA LYS A 35 12.62 13.39 1.34
C LYS A 35 13.58 12.82 0.32
N ALA A 36 14.76 13.43 0.27
CA ALA A 36 15.74 13.11 -0.75
C ALA A 36 16.36 11.71 -0.71
N SER A 37 16.35 11.09 0.48
CA SER A 37 16.84 9.72 0.68
C SER A 37 15.92 8.65 0.12
N ASP A 38 14.69 9.00 -0.24
CA ASP A 38 13.61 8.03 -0.48
C ASP A 38 13.28 7.86 -1.97
N TYR A 39 13.97 8.63 -2.83
CA TYR A 39 13.86 8.51 -4.28
C TYR A 39 14.34 7.15 -4.77
N GLY A 40 13.48 6.48 -5.55
CA GLY A 40 13.80 5.19 -6.16
C GLY A 40 13.77 3.97 -5.24
N GLN A 41 13.39 4.10 -3.97
CA GLN A 41 13.58 3.03 -2.96
C GLN A 41 12.39 2.07 -2.76
N GLY A 42 11.22 2.28 -3.38
CA GLY A 42 10.12 1.31 -3.26
C GLY A 42 8.85 1.66 -4.03
N MET A 43 8.14 0.61 -4.44
CA MET A 43 6.76 0.70 -4.94
C MET A 43 5.86 1.18 -3.80
N GLN A 44 4.93 2.08 -4.10
CA GLN A 44 3.91 2.56 -3.17
C GLN A 44 2.51 2.35 -3.73
N VAL A 45 1.51 2.31 -2.85
CA VAL A 45 0.10 2.13 -3.18
C VAL A 45 -0.62 3.39 -2.76
N GLN A 46 -1.30 4.00 -3.72
CA GLN A 46 -2.15 5.15 -3.49
C GLN A 46 -3.61 4.73 -3.64
N MET A 47 -4.44 5.11 -2.68
CA MET A 47 -5.88 4.85 -2.67
C MET A 47 -6.62 6.20 -2.61
N ASN A 48 -7.18 6.63 -3.73
CA ASN A 48 -7.87 7.91 -3.86
C ASN A 48 -9.38 7.68 -4.00
N LYS A 49 -10.16 8.23 -3.08
CA LYS A 49 -11.62 8.18 -3.14
C LYS A 49 -12.15 9.48 -3.72
N LYS A 50 -12.72 9.43 -4.91
CA LYS A 50 -13.38 10.56 -5.54
C LYS A 50 -14.84 10.22 -5.80
N ALA A 51 -15.74 10.88 -5.07
CA ALA A 51 -17.16 10.54 -5.06
C ALA A 51 -17.36 9.04 -4.74
N ASP A 52 -18.02 8.31 -5.62
CA ASP A 52 -18.33 6.89 -5.46
C ASP A 52 -17.31 5.95 -6.12
N ALA A 53 -16.12 6.46 -6.48
CA ALA A 53 -15.05 5.65 -7.05
C ALA A 53 -13.82 5.65 -6.14
N LEU A 54 -13.21 4.46 -5.99
CA LEU A 54 -11.87 4.28 -5.45
C LEU A 54 -10.91 4.01 -6.60
N THR A 55 -9.92 4.88 -6.76
CA THR A 55 -8.76 4.63 -7.62
C THR A 55 -7.64 4.07 -6.77
N ILE A 56 -7.17 2.88 -7.13
CA ILE A 56 -6.00 2.23 -6.54
C ILE A 56 -4.88 2.34 -7.56
N SER A 57 -3.71 2.81 -7.14
CA SER A 57 -2.57 2.99 -8.04
C SER A 57 -1.27 2.51 -7.41
N LEU A 58 -0.45 1.82 -8.20
CA LEU A 58 0.95 1.62 -7.90
C LEU A 58 1.71 2.87 -8.37
N VAL A 59 2.47 3.48 -7.47
CA VAL A 59 3.26 4.68 -7.75
C VAL A 59 4.68 4.50 -7.27
N LYS A 60 5.61 5.22 -7.88
CA LYS A 60 7.01 5.29 -7.43
C LYS A 60 7.35 6.74 -7.09
N CYS A 61 8.17 6.93 -6.06
CA CYS A 61 8.70 8.25 -5.75
C CYS A 61 9.93 8.55 -6.60
N GLU A 62 9.88 9.65 -7.36
CA GLU A 62 10.94 10.09 -8.26
C GLU A 62 11.22 11.58 -8.12
N LEU A 63 12.43 11.99 -8.50
CA LEU A 63 12.79 13.40 -8.60
C LEU A 63 12.33 13.96 -9.94
N VAL A 64 11.33 14.82 -9.91
CA VAL A 64 10.87 15.57 -11.07
C VAL A 64 11.20 17.03 -10.83
N ASN A 65 12.08 17.60 -11.65
CA ASN A 65 12.55 18.99 -11.52
C ASN A 65 13.12 19.34 -10.13
N GLY A 66 13.81 18.38 -9.48
CA GLY A 66 14.41 18.59 -8.15
C GLY A 66 13.42 18.47 -6.99
N GLN A 67 12.16 18.09 -7.26
CA GLN A 67 11.14 17.84 -6.24
C GLN A 67 10.69 16.39 -6.27
N GLY A 68 10.41 15.83 -5.10
CA GLY A 68 9.85 14.50 -5.00
C GLY A 68 8.41 14.44 -5.46
N GLN A 69 8.13 13.58 -6.44
CA GLN A 69 6.79 13.36 -6.96
C GLN A 69 6.48 11.87 -7.06
N TYR A 70 5.23 11.52 -6.79
CA TYR A 70 4.69 10.20 -7.04
C TYR A 70 4.31 10.07 -8.51
N VAL A 71 4.92 9.13 -9.22
CA VAL A 71 4.74 8.93 -10.66
C VAL A 71 4.17 7.53 -10.91
N LEU A 72 3.13 7.45 -11.73
CA LEU A 72 2.45 6.21 -12.13
C LEU A 72 3.29 5.42 -13.15
N GLU A 73 3.78 6.12 -14.18
CA GLU A 73 4.42 5.51 -15.37
C GLU A 73 5.71 4.75 -15.05
N SER A 74 6.34 5.02 -13.91
CA SER A 74 7.58 4.38 -13.46
C SER A 74 7.37 3.28 -12.42
N ALA A 75 6.13 2.99 -12.04
CA ALA A 75 5.80 1.91 -11.11
C ALA A 75 5.81 0.56 -11.84
N VAL A 76 7.00 -0.05 -11.96
CA VAL A 76 7.13 -1.45 -12.32
C VAL A 76 6.86 -2.29 -11.08
N ASN A 77 6.02 -3.31 -11.18
CA ASN A 77 5.77 -4.28 -10.11
C ASN A 77 6.96 -5.22 -9.83
N SER A 78 8.16 -4.87 -10.30
CA SER A 78 9.39 -5.62 -10.10
C SER A 78 10.61 -4.70 -10.04
N ARG A 79 11.64 -5.17 -9.33
CA ARG A 79 12.96 -4.54 -9.26
C ARG A 79 14.04 -5.59 -9.08
N SER A 80 15.26 -5.26 -9.50
CA SER A 80 16.45 -6.05 -9.20
C SER A 80 17.43 -5.22 -8.39
N PHE A 81 18.03 -5.80 -7.36
CA PHE A 81 19.02 -5.15 -6.51
C PHE A 81 20.09 -6.14 -6.10
N LYS A 82 21.24 -5.61 -5.65
CA LYS A 82 22.34 -6.40 -5.12
C LYS A 82 22.15 -6.55 -3.61
N ALA A 83 21.98 -7.77 -3.13
CA ALA A 83 21.88 -8.07 -1.70
C ALA A 83 23.23 -7.86 -0.99
N ILE A 84 23.22 -7.87 0.35
CA ILE A 84 24.42 -7.60 1.18
C ILE A 84 25.55 -8.60 0.89
N ASN A 85 25.21 -9.85 0.58
CA ASN A 85 26.14 -10.90 0.17
C ASN A 85 26.70 -10.72 -1.25
N GLY A 86 26.30 -9.67 -1.97
CA GLY A 86 26.73 -9.35 -3.32
C GLY A 86 25.92 -10.04 -4.42
N GLU A 87 24.91 -10.82 -4.07
CA GLU A 87 24.08 -11.56 -5.01
C GLU A 87 23.00 -10.68 -5.65
N MET A 88 22.72 -10.89 -6.94
CA MET A 88 21.57 -10.25 -7.59
C MET A 88 20.26 -10.91 -7.18
N VAL A 89 19.32 -10.10 -6.68
CA VAL A 89 17.98 -10.52 -6.27
C VAL A 89 16.95 -9.72 -7.05
N SER A 90 16.02 -10.42 -7.67
CA SER A 90 14.80 -9.86 -8.25
C SER A 90 13.66 -9.97 -7.25
N GLU A 91 12.97 -8.86 -7.00
CA GLU A 91 11.74 -8.76 -6.22
C GLU A 91 10.60 -8.42 -7.18
N SER A 92 9.45 -9.10 -7.07
CA SER A 92 8.25 -8.78 -7.83
C SER A 92 6.97 -8.92 -7.01
N TYR A 93 5.89 -8.30 -7.48
CA TYR A 93 4.57 -8.30 -6.86
C TYR A 93 3.51 -8.69 -7.89
N GLN A 94 2.65 -9.65 -7.54
CA GLN A 94 1.63 -10.21 -8.41
C GLN A 94 0.42 -10.73 -7.62
N GLY A 95 -0.70 -10.97 -8.29
CA GLY A 95 -1.92 -11.46 -7.67
C GLY A 95 -2.50 -10.44 -6.69
N PHE A 96 -2.66 -9.20 -7.16
CA PHE A 96 -3.20 -8.12 -6.34
C PHE A 96 -4.68 -8.34 -6.02
N GLU A 97 -5.03 -8.19 -4.75
CA GLU A 97 -6.37 -8.41 -4.22
C GLU A 97 -6.77 -7.31 -3.25
N LEU A 98 -8.01 -6.83 -3.37
CA LEU A 98 -8.67 -6.02 -2.35
C LEU A 98 -9.59 -6.91 -1.50
N LEU A 99 -9.31 -6.99 -0.21
CA LEU A 99 -10.15 -7.65 0.77
C LEU A 99 -11.05 -6.62 1.43
N LEU A 100 -12.36 -6.86 1.40
CA LEU A 100 -13.37 -6.06 2.09
C LEU A 100 -13.65 -6.75 3.41
N VAL A 101 -13.42 -6.04 4.51
CA VAL A 101 -13.47 -6.58 5.86
C VAL A 101 -14.41 -5.72 6.70
N ASP A 102 -15.25 -6.32 7.53
CA ASP A 102 -16.12 -5.55 8.43
C ASP A 102 -15.39 -5.07 9.70
N GLY A 103 -16.07 -4.28 10.53
CA GLY A 103 -15.52 -3.77 11.80
C GLY A 103 -15.14 -4.86 12.82
N ASN A 104 -15.52 -6.12 12.60
CA ASN A 104 -15.16 -7.28 13.42
C ASN A 104 -14.04 -8.11 12.78
N SER A 105 -13.33 -7.57 11.78
CA SER A 105 -12.28 -8.27 11.03
C SER A 105 -12.78 -9.49 10.24
N LYS A 106 -14.08 -9.59 9.94
CA LYS A 106 -14.63 -10.66 9.11
C LYS A 106 -14.49 -10.29 7.63
N LEU A 107 -13.92 -11.19 6.84
CA LEU A 107 -13.87 -11.07 5.39
C LEU A 107 -15.29 -11.11 4.81
N LEU A 108 -15.68 -10.03 4.12
CA LEU A 108 -16.94 -9.91 3.40
C LEU A 108 -16.77 -10.37 1.94
N ARG A 109 -15.70 -9.92 1.28
CA ARG A 109 -15.46 -10.18 -0.15
C ARG A 109 -14.00 -9.96 -0.52
N THR A 110 -13.54 -10.69 -1.52
CA THR A 110 -12.25 -10.48 -2.21
C THR A 110 -12.51 -9.98 -3.63
N ILE A 111 -11.78 -8.95 -4.06
CA ILE A 111 -11.80 -8.42 -5.43
C ILE A 111 -10.40 -8.56 -6.01
N GLN A 112 -10.28 -9.21 -7.16
CA GLN A 112 -9.02 -9.31 -7.90
C GLN A 112 -8.75 -7.99 -8.64
N LEU A 113 -7.53 -7.48 -8.57
CA LEU A 113 -7.13 -6.19 -9.15
C LEU A 113 -6.15 -6.40 -10.30
N ASN A 114 -6.59 -7.13 -11.31
CA ASN A 114 -5.74 -7.58 -12.41
C ASN A 114 -5.12 -6.42 -13.21
N SER A 115 -5.78 -5.25 -13.26
CA SER A 115 -5.25 -4.11 -14.03
C SER A 115 -4.03 -3.49 -13.36
N LEU A 116 -3.84 -3.66 -12.05
CA LEU A 116 -2.63 -3.17 -11.36
C LEU A 116 -1.33 -3.76 -11.91
N GLU A 117 -1.37 -4.95 -12.53
CA GLU A 117 -0.20 -5.58 -13.15
C GLU A 117 0.12 -5.00 -14.54
N GLN A 118 -0.85 -4.39 -15.22
CA GLN A 118 -0.73 -3.95 -16.61
C GLN A 118 -0.66 -2.43 -16.75
N THR A 119 -1.48 -1.72 -15.99
CA THR A 119 -1.66 -0.26 -16.09
C THR A 119 -1.26 0.45 -14.81
N SER A 120 -0.80 -0.28 -13.78
CA SER A 120 -0.46 0.25 -12.46
C SER A 120 -1.61 1.03 -11.81
N GLN A 121 -2.85 0.84 -12.29
CA GLN A 121 -4.04 1.53 -11.80
C GLN A 121 -5.30 0.68 -11.99
N GLU A 122 -6.14 0.68 -10.97
CA GLU A 122 -7.45 0.02 -10.93
C GLU A 122 -8.50 1.00 -10.41
N VAL A 123 -9.69 0.99 -10.99
CA VAL A 123 -10.80 1.86 -10.56
C VAL A 123 -11.99 0.99 -10.17
N LEU A 124 -12.40 1.11 -8.92
CA LEU A 124 -13.51 0.37 -8.35
C LEU A 124 -14.67 1.31 -8.03
N GLN A 125 -15.87 0.92 -8.42
CA GLN A 125 -17.09 1.61 -7.99
C GLN A 125 -17.44 1.16 -6.56
N LEU A 126 -17.74 2.11 -5.69
CA LEU A 126 -18.00 1.92 -4.26
C LEU A 126 -19.50 1.85 -3.94
N ASN A 127 -20.35 1.89 -4.96
CA ASN A 127 -21.82 1.91 -4.85
C ASN A 127 -22.37 0.78 -3.96
N ASP A 128 -21.67 -0.35 -3.91
CA ASP A 128 -22.07 -1.55 -3.17
C ASP A 128 -21.35 -1.72 -1.82
N LEU A 129 -20.47 -0.78 -1.45
CA LEU A 129 -19.76 -0.84 -0.18
C LEU A 129 -20.60 -0.24 0.94
N GLN A 130 -20.70 -0.96 2.04
CA GLN A 130 -21.29 -0.42 3.27
C GLN A 130 -20.27 0.48 3.98
N GLN A 131 -20.73 1.61 4.51
CA GLN A 131 -19.91 2.43 5.41
C GLN A 131 -19.43 1.58 6.61
N GLY A 132 -18.19 1.82 7.04
CA GLY A 132 -17.49 1.04 8.05
C GLY A 132 -16.72 -0.17 7.51
N THR A 133 -16.64 -0.36 6.19
CA THR A 133 -15.88 -1.46 5.58
C THR A 133 -14.40 -1.10 5.49
N ASP A 134 -13.53 -1.96 6.03
CA ASP A 134 -12.09 -1.88 5.85
C ASP A 134 -11.67 -2.53 4.52
N LEU A 135 -11.00 -1.76 3.67
CA LEU A 135 -10.43 -2.17 2.39
C LEU A 135 -8.95 -2.46 2.60
N VAL A 136 -8.57 -3.73 2.44
CA VAL A 136 -7.21 -4.22 2.71
C VAL A 136 -6.61 -4.70 1.40
N LEU A 137 -5.58 -4.02 0.92
CA LEU A 137 -4.86 -4.44 -0.29
C LEU A 137 -3.79 -5.47 0.07
N ARG A 138 -3.74 -6.57 -0.69
CA ARG A 138 -2.77 -7.66 -0.56
C ARG A 138 -2.23 -8.07 -1.92
N ALA A 139 -1.00 -8.57 -1.98
CA ALA A 139 -0.52 -9.36 -3.12
C ALA A 139 0.53 -10.38 -2.67
N VAL A 140 0.97 -11.21 -3.61
CA VAL A 140 2.11 -12.09 -3.45
C VAL A 140 3.37 -11.32 -3.81
N LYS A 141 4.29 -11.23 -2.84
CA LYS A 141 5.65 -10.74 -3.04
C LYS A 141 6.56 -11.94 -3.28
N SER A 142 7.28 -11.91 -4.39
CA SER A 142 8.19 -12.98 -4.80
C SER A 142 9.62 -12.46 -4.84
N TYR A 143 10.54 -13.25 -4.31
CA TYR A 143 11.99 -13.06 -4.42
C TYR A 143 12.58 -14.17 -5.26
N LYS A 144 13.48 -13.80 -6.18
CA LYS A 144 14.28 -14.75 -6.95
C LYS A 144 15.71 -14.27 -6.99
N SER A 145 16.61 -15.06 -6.44
CA SER A 145 18.04 -14.81 -6.46
C SER A 145 18.71 -15.46 -7.67
N GLU A 146 19.86 -14.95 -8.11
CA GLU A 146 20.61 -15.55 -9.22
C GLU A 146 21.17 -16.94 -8.88
N SER A 147 21.38 -17.27 -7.60
CA SER A 147 21.72 -18.63 -7.16
C SER A 147 20.55 -19.63 -7.26
N GLY A 148 19.34 -19.15 -7.57
CA GLY A 148 18.15 -19.96 -7.77
C GLY A 148 17.25 -20.11 -6.54
N ILE A 149 17.62 -19.51 -5.39
CA ILE A 149 16.72 -19.43 -4.23
C ILE A 149 15.51 -18.56 -4.60
N SER A 150 14.31 -19.06 -4.31
CA SER A 150 13.05 -18.37 -4.48
C SER A 150 12.25 -18.41 -3.18
N ASP A 151 11.62 -17.31 -2.81
CA ASP A 151 10.69 -17.23 -1.68
C ASP A 151 9.49 -16.36 -2.05
N ASN A 152 8.30 -16.76 -1.59
CA ASN A 152 7.06 -16.06 -1.88
C ASN A 152 6.27 -15.89 -0.59
N HIS A 153 5.80 -14.68 -0.31
CA HIS A 153 4.94 -14.41 0.85
C HIS A 153 3.89 -13.36 0.51
N TYR A 154 2.78 -13.41 1.24
CA TYR A 154 1.79 -12.36 1.13
C TYR A 154 2.28 -11.09 1.83
N VAL A 155 2.10 -9.96 1.16
CA VAL A 155 2.28 -8.63 1.73
C VAL A 155 0.94 -7.93 1.77
N THR A 156 0.67 -7.19 2.86
CA THR A 156 -0.54 -6.39 3.03
C THR A 156 -0.15 -4.94 3.25
N TRP A 157 -0.71 -4.04 2.44
CA TRP A 157 -0.31 -2.63 2.36
C TRP A 157 -1.12 -1.69 3.27
N GLY A 158 -1.85 -2.28 4.22
CA GLY A 158 -2.69 -1.60 5.19
C GLY A 158 -4.16 -1.54 4.79
N SER A 159 -4.98 -1.00 5.70
CA SER A 159 -6.43 -0.89 5.57
C SER A 159 -6.91 0.55 5.35
N PHE A 160 -7.90 0.77 4.49
CA PHE A 160 -8.65 2.02 4.38
C PHE A 160 -10.08 1.78 4.87
N ARG A 161 -10.62 2.61 5.76
CA ARG A 161 -12.02 2.49 6.17
C ARG A 161 -12.90 3.37 5.27
N TYR A 162 -13.83 2.73 4.55
CA TYR A 162 -14.85 3.39 3.72
C TYR A 162 -16.07 3.78 4.53
#